data_AF-A0A239GLP3-F1
#
_entry.id   AF-A0A239GLP3-F1
#
_cell.length_a   1.000
_cell.length_b   1.000
_cell.length_c   1.000
_cell.angle_alpha   90.00
_cell.angle_beta   90.00
_cell.angle_gamma   90.00
#
_symmetry.space_group_name_H-M   'P 1'
#
loop_
_entity.id
_entity.type
_entity.pdbx_description
1 polymer ?
#
loop_
_entity_poly.entity_id
_entity_poly.type
_entity_poly.pdbx_seq_one_letter_code
_entity_poly.pdbx_strand_id
1 'polypeptide(L)'
;MSFAAQTLLMAGSNVMTLDELSLYHAINDQRVAQGLPSLRPVVDLTVLAGQHAADFSSNIGYASWSTKTIETRPVPTLHHWSDGSSFLNGVLSVASGLHLTLPAGLAENAEGTLVGQTSESLLQSWLSNPGTSANLLLASWDTIGIGISGDMTYVMFGNYDDTVQTSTPVIQGTDKADVIRTTGWAEVVLGGGGNDVFVGASYGDRLDGGAGADRLVLNGPASAYQVALVTENGERWALVTGKDGLQLRIRDVEYISFSDRVVDSSSWGERVSAVHFDADYYLATNRDVAAALTTAYPGASKEVLAAAAADHFWTYGQKEGRNPAAFFDTSYYLSHNPDVAAAVAAGSFTAFSHYMLIGQFENRSPNATFDALDYLALNPDIGSAITKGVISSAIDHYLLYGQNEGRQALFDEDYYLATYPDVAAAVHAGSFASGLTHYLLYGATEGRHAYADLI
;
A
#
# COMPACT_ATOMS: atom_id res chain seq x y z
N MET A 1 -25.03 5.26 15.61
CA MET A 1 -25.76 6.13 14.67
C MET A 1 -25.70 5.50 13.28
N SER A 2 -26.68 5.70 12.40
CA SER A 2 -26.60 5.18 11.02
C SER A 2 -25.56 5.97 10.21
N PHE A 3 -24.97 5.35 9.18
CA PHE A 3 -23.98 5.98 8.28
C PHE A 3 -24.48 7.33 7.70
N ALA A 4 -25.80 7.48 7.53
CA ALA A 4 -26.43 8.71 7.05
C ALA A 4 -26.44 9.86 8.09
N ALA A 5 -26.26 9.56 9.38
CA ALA A 5 -26.18 10.57 10.44
C ALA A 5 -24.77 11.16 10.59
N GLN A 6 -23.72 10.45 10.13
CA GLN A 6 -22.36 11.00 10.03
C GLN A 6 -22.23 12.07 8.95
N THR A 7 -23.08 12.03 7.92
CA THR A 7 -23.04 12.95 6.78
C THR A 7 -23.69 14.31 7.03
N LEU A 8 -24.48 14.46 8.11
CA LEU A 8 -25.26 15.68 8.37
C LEU A 8 -24.59 16.67 9.34
N LEU A 9 -23.39 16.35 9.85
CA LEU A 9 -22.52 17.28 10.58
C LEU A 9 -21.46 17.84 9.62
N MET A 10 -21.91 18.56 8.58
CA MET A 10 -21.01 19.21 7.62
C MET A 10 -20.52 20.56 8.15
N ALA A 11 -19.27 20.60 8.62
CA ALA A 11 -18.22 21.61 8.35
C ALA A 11 -17.06 21.39 9.33
N GLY A 12 -16.29 20.31 9.14
CA GLY A 12 -15.11 19.94 9.92
C GLY A 12 -14.71 18.51 9.54
N SER A 13 -13.42 18.27 9.31
CA SER A 13 -12.93 16.97 8.87
C SER A 13 -13.15 15.91 9.98
N ASN A 14 -13.91 14.86 9.70
CA ASN A 14 -13.97 13.66 10.56
C ASN A 14 -12.88 12.64 10.18
N VAL A 15 -12.00 13.02 9.24
CA VAL A 15 -10.88 12.26 8.72
C VAL A 15 -9.59 13.00 9.04
N MET A 16 -8.47 12.29 9.02
CA MET A 16 -7.13 12.87 9.11
C MET A 16 -6.50 12.84 7.72
N THR A 17 -6.35 14.00 7.11
CA THR A 17 -5.65 14.20 5.83
C THR A 17 -4.14 13.95 6.00
N LEU A 18 -3.40 13.79 4.89
CA LEU A 18 -1.94 13.61 4.94
C LEU A 18 -1.19 14.80 5.54
N ASP A 19 -1.69 16.03 5.40
CA ASP A 19 -1.12 17.21 6.03
C ASP A 19 -1.32 17.18 7.57
N GLU A 20 -2.53 16.80 8.01
CA GLU A 20 -2.84 16.64 9.44
C GLU A 20 -2.04 15.48 10.06
N LEU A 21 -1.90 14.37 9.33
CA LEU A 21 -1.09 13.21 9.72
C LEU A 21 0.40 13.56 9.81
N SER A 22 0.91 14.35 8.88
CA SER A 22 2.31 14.82 8.90
C SER A 22 2.58 15.67 10.14
N LEU A 23 1.67 16.58 10.50
CA LEU A 23 1.78 17.36 11.73
C LEU A 23 1.64 16.49 12.99
N TYR A 24 0.74 15.50 12.98
CA TYR A 24 0.61 14.51 14.06
C TYR A 24 1.93 13.80 14.34
N HIS A 25 2.61 13.31 13.29
CA HIS A 25 3.91 12.66 13.41
C HIS A 25 4.98 13.61 13.93
N ALA A 26 5.06 14.82 13.38
CA ALA A 26 6.05 15.81 13.84
C ALA A 26 5.91 16.13 15.34
N ILE A 27 4.68 16.29 15.83
CA ILE A 27 4.39 16.52 17.26
C ILE A 27 4.81 15.31 18.10
N ASN A 28 4.44 14.10 17.70
CA ASN A 28 4.73 12.91 18.48
C ASN A 28 6.20 12.49 18.44
N ASP A 29 6.87 12.63 17.30
CA ASP A 29 8.31 12.39 17.19
C ASP A 29 9.08 13.34 18.13
N GLN A 30 8.65 14.61 18.24
CA GLN A 30 9.22 15.55 19.21
C GLN A 30 8.93 15.16 20.67
N ARG A 31 7.72 14.69 20.99
CA ARG A 31 7.37 14.21 22.33
C ARG A 31 8.22 12.99 22.73
N VAL A 32 8.35 12.02 21.82
CA VAL A 32 9.17 10.83 22.01
C VAL A 32 10.64 11.20 22.19
N ALA A 33 11.17 12.16 21.42
CA ALA A 33 12.53 12.66 21.59
C ALA A 33 12.79 13.27 22.97
N GLN A 34 11.74 13.72 23.68
CA GLN A 34 11.79 14.22 25.05
C GLN A 34 11.42 13.18 26.13
N GLY A 35 11.25 11.91 25.74
CA GLY A 35 10.89 10.83 26.65
C GLY A 35 9.42 10.84 27.09
N LEU A 36 8.55 11.55 26.35
CA LEU A 36 7.10 11.55 26.57
C LEU A 36 6.41 10.51 25.67
N PRO A 37 5.26 9.95 26.09
CA PRO A 37 4.49 9.05 25.25
C PRO A 37 3.85 9.79 24.06
N SER A 38 3.72 9.05 22.95
CA SER A 38 2.91 9.48 21.80
C SER A 38 1.44 9.61 22.19
N LEU A 39 0.80 10.64 21.67
CA LEU A 39 -0.61 10.94 21.87
C LEU A 39 -1.48 10.08 20.94
N ARG A 40 -2.61 9.63 21.47
CA ARG A 40 -3.63 8.90 20.70
C ARG A 40 -4.43 9.88 19.84
N PRO A 41 -4.53 9.69 18.51
CA PRO A 41 -5.47 10.45 17.71
C PRO A 41 -6.88 9.95 18.01
N VAL A 42 -7.81 10.85 18.32
CA VAL A 42 -9.22 10.49 18.58
C VAL A 42 -10.15 11.30 17.69
N VAL A 43 -11.15 10.61 17.14
CA VAL A 43 -12.08 11.22 16.18
C VAL A 43 -12.77 12.45 16.78
N ASP A 44 -13.13 12.43 18.07
CA ASP A 44 -13.84 13.53 18.74
C ASP A 44 -13.03 14.83 18.75
N LEU A 45 -11.74 14.76 19.07
CA LEU A 45 -10.85 15.92 19.04
C LEU A 45 -10.52 16.34 17.62
N THR A 46 -10.41 15.39 16.68
CA THR A 46 -10.19 15.70 15.25
C THR A 46 -11.38 16.46 14.67
N VAL A 47 -12.61 15.99 14.90
CA VAL A 47 -13.85 16.68 14.51
C VAL A 47 -13.86 18.09 15.07
N LEU A 48 -13.57 18.19 16.37
CA LEU A 48 -13.58 19.45 17.10
C LEU A 48 -12.54 20.45 16.55
N ALA A 49 -11.30 20.01 16.38
CA ALA A 49 -10.23 20.83 15.82
C ALA A 49 -10.55 21.26 14.38
N GLY A 50 -11.07 20.34 13.56
CA GLY A 50 -11.47 20.62 12.18
C GLY A 50 -12.60 21.64 12.07
N GLN A 51 -13.63 21.52 12.92
CA GLN A 51 -14.73 22.50 12.98
C GLN A 51 -14.23 23.87 13.43
N HIS A 52 -13.32 23.89 14.41
CA HIS A 52 -12.72 25.14 14.88
C HIS A 52 -11.90 25.81 13.77
N ALA A 53 -11.06 25.03 13.07
CA ALA A 53 -10.27 25.53 11.95
C ALA A 53 -11.15 26.09 10.82
N ALA A 54 -12.21 25.37 10.45
CA ALA A 54 -13.15 25.77 9.41
C ALA A 54 -13.92 27.05 9.75
N ASP A 55 -14.38 27.19 11.00
CA ASP A 55 -15.09 28.37 11.44
C ASP A 55 -14.16 29.61 11.44
N PHE A 56 -12.93 29.46 11.96
CA PHE A 56 -11.93 30.54 11.93
C PHE A 56 -11.60 31.00 10.51
N SER A 57 -11.37 30.05 9.60
CA SER A 57 -11.04 30.30 8.20
C SER A 57 -12.19 30.99 7.44
N SER A 58 -13.43 30.54 7.64
CA SER A 58 -14.57 31.01 6.86
C SER A 58 -15.22 32.28 7.40
N ASN A 59 -15.15 32.54 8.71
CA ASN A 59 -16.01 33.53 9.35
C ASN A 59 -15.27 34.69 10.02
N ILE A 60 -14.10 34.46 10.61
CA ILE A 60 -13.40 35.49 11.39
C ILE A 60 -12.38 36.21 10.51
N GLY A 61 -11.39 35.49 9.97
CA GLY A 61 -10.24 36.08 9.28
C GLY A 61 -9.33 36.90 10.22
N TYR A 62 -8.03 36.56 10.28
CA TYR A 62 -7.05 37.09 11.27
C TYR A 62 -7.10 38.61 11.48
N ALA A 63 -7.18 39.38 10.38
CA ALA A 63 -7.12 40.84 10.41
C ALA A 63 -8.33 41.52 11.09
N SER A 64 -9.40 40.77 11.37
CA SER A 64 -10.65 41.30 11.94
C SER A 64 -11.00 40.74 13.31
N TRP A 65 -10.15 39.88 13.90
CA TRP A 65 -10.47 39.14 15.13
C TRP A 65 -10.78 40.07 16.32
N SER A 66 -10.09 41.20 16.41
CA SER A 66 -10.31 42.20 17.46
C SER A 66 -11.37 43.26 17.11
N THR A 67 -11.98 43.19 15.92
CA THR A 67 -12.89 44.25 15.40
C THR A 67 -14.24 43.73 14.89
N LYS A 68 -14.43 42.42 14.74
CA LYS A 68 -15.73 41.80 14.42
C LYS A 68 -16.50 41.45 15.69
N THR A 69 -17.63 42.12 15.90
CA THR A 69 -18.69 41.64 16.80
C THR A 69 -19.51 40.61 16.03
N ILE A 70 -19.47 39.33 16.43
CA ILE A 70 -20.32 38.30 15.83
C ILE A 70 -21.73 38.47 16.40
N GLU A 71 -22.59 39.19 15.68
CA GLU A 71 -24.01 39.31 16.03
C GLU A 71 -24.74 38.03 15.61
N THR A 72 -25.02 37.18 16.60
CA THR A 72 -25.99 36.07 16.61
C THR A 72 -25.90 35.01 15.49
N ARG A 73 -25.42 33.81 15.86
CA ARG A 73 -25.47 32.60 15.01
C ARG A 73 -26.62 31.67 15.43
N PRO A 74 -27.41 31.11 14.48
CA PRO A 74 -28.56 30.26 14.78
C PRO A 74 -28.22 28.89 15.39
N VAL A 75 -26.96 28.47 15.34
CA VAL A 75 -26.47 27.20 15.90
C VAL A 75 -25.18 27.49 16.68
N PRO A 76 -25.02 26.99 17.92
CA PRO A 76 -23.72 27.01 18.58
C PRO A 76 -22.75 26.18 17.73
N THR A 77 -21.76 26.81 17.08
CA THR A 77 -20.62 26.09 16.51
C THR A 77 -19.66 25.78 17.65
N LEU A 78 -18.92 24.67 17.55
CA LEU A 78 -17.93 24.29 18.58
C LEU A 78 -16.81 25.33 18.78
N HIS A 79 -16.71 26.32 17.88
CA HIS A 79 -15.91 27.54 18.05
C HIS A 79 -16.24 28.32 19.34
N HIS A 80 -17.50 28.32 19.81
CA HIS A 80 -17.89 29.09 21.01
C HIS A 80 -17.28 28.57 22.33
N TRP A 81 -16.44 27.53 22.29
CA TRP A 81 -15.74 27.05 23.48
C TRP A 81 -14.78 28.08 24.07
N SER A 82 -14.18 28.94 23.24
CA SER A 82 -13.21 29.96 23.68
C SER A 82 -13.80 31.35 23.95
N ASP A 83 -15.04 31.59 23.53
CA ASP A 83 -15.70 32.91 23.62
C ASP A 83 -16.37 33.20 24.98
N GLY A 84 -16.27 32.28 25.95
CA GLY A 84 -16.67 32.49 27.35
C GLY A 84 -18.02 31.88 27.77
N SER A 85 -18.41 32.18 29.01
CA SER A 85 -19.43 31.47 29.81
C SER A 85 -20.86 31.42 29.27
N SER A 86 -21.19 32.17 28.21
CA SER A 86 -22.53 32.28 27.65
C SER A 86 -23.00 31.06 26.85
N PHE A 87 -22.11 30.10 26.55
CA PHE A 87 -22.45 28.89 25.79
C PHE A 87 -22.15 27.57 26.51
N LEU A 88 -21.83 27.62 27.81
CA LEU A 88 -21.43 26.47 28.62
C LEU A 88 -22.43 25.30 28.51
N ASN A 89 -23.75 25.55 28.49
CA ASN A 89 -24.75 24.49 28.38
C ASN A 89 -24.85 23.85 26.99
N GLY A 90 -24.62 24.61 25.92
CA GLY A 90 -24.62 24.10 24.54
C GLY A 90 -23.32 23.39 24.17
N VAL A 91 -22.20 23.83 24.73
CA VAL A 91 -20.88 23.20 24.57
C VAL A 91 -20.80 21.91 25.41
N LEU A 92 -21.31 21.92 26.65
CA LEU A 92 -21.37 20.71 27.49
C LEU A 92 -22.31 19.63 26.94
N SER A 93 -23.38 19.99 26.22
CA SER A 93 -24.25 18.99 25.58
C SER A 93 -23.57 18.30 24.39
N VAL A 94 -22.72 19.02 23.66
CA VAL A 94 -21.87 18.46 22.59
C VAL A 94 -20.70 17.68 23.18
N ALA A 95 -20.00 18.20 24.19
CA ALA A 95 -18.91 17.52 24.89
C ALA A 95 -19.35 16.23 25.58
N SER A 96 -20.56 16.20 26.16
CA SER A 96 -21.20 14.98 26.69
C SER A 96 -21.43 13.92 25.60
N GLY A 97 -21.64 14.34 24.34
CA GLY A 97 -21.70 13.46 23.18
C GLY A 97 -20.33 13.08 22.60
N LEU A 98 -19.26 13.81 22.95
CA LEU A 98 -17.88 13.60 22.49
C LEU A 98 -17.01 12.82 23.49
N HIS A 99 -17.58 12.38 24.63
CA HIS A 99 -16.93 11.47 25.59
C HIS A 99 -15.54 11.93 26.12
N LEU A 100 -15.27 13.24 26.13
CA LEU A 100 -14.00 13.83 26.59
C LEU A 100 -14.05 14.18 28.08
N THR A 101 -12.97 13.88 28.82
CA THR A 101 -12.74 14.45 30.15
C THR A 101 -11.86 15.68 30.01
N LEU A 102 -12.45 16.86 30.20
CA LEU A 102 -11.71 18.11 30.11
C LEU A 102 -11.49 18.72 31.50
N PRO A 103 -10.31 19.29 31.78
CA PRO A 103 -10.03 19.90 33.07
C PRO A 103 -11.10 20.93 33.45
N ALA A 104 -11.55 20.88 34.71
CA ALA A 104 -12.49 21.86 35.24
C ALA A 104 -11.82 23.23 35.39
N GLY A 105 -11.95 24.09 34.37
CA GLY A 105 -11.38 25.44 34.32
C GLY A 105 -10.64 25.70 33.01
N LEU A 106 -11.41 25.87 31.92
CA LEU A 106 -10.88 25.90 30.56
C LEU A 106 -10.36 27.28 30.16
N ALA A 107 -9.04 27.47 30.28
CA ALA A 107 -8.31 28.08 29.18
C ALA A 107 -8.27 27.04 28.04
N GLU A 108 -8.26 27.46 26.77
CA GLU A 108 -8.12 26.55 25.62
C GLU A 108 -6.92 25.60 25.85
N ASN A 109 -7.14 24.28 25.87
CA ASN A 109 -6.06 23.27 25.85
C ASN A 109 -5.60 23.03 24.40
N ALA A 110 -5.63 24.09 23.60
CA ALA A 110 -5.51 24.02 22.16
C ALA A 110 -4.50 25.04 21.67
N GLU A 111 -3.84 24.68 20.58
CA GLU A 111 -2.86 25.53 19.90
C GLU A 111 -3.36 25.78 18.48
N GLY A 112 -3.59 27.06 18.16
CA GLY A 112 -4.12 27.47 16.87
C GLY A 112 -3.20 28.47 16.19
N THR A 113 -3.06 28.36 14.87
CA THR A 113 -2.42 29.41 14.08
C THR A 113 -3.08 29.60 12.72
N LEU A 114 -3.05 30.84 12.22
CA LEU A 114 -3.58 31.24 10.92
C LEU A 114 -2.45 31.30 9.88
N VAL A 115 -1.76 30.17 9.69
CA VAL A 115 -0.64 30.07 8.75
C VAL A 115 -0.93 28.99 7.71
N GLY A 116 -0.93 29.37 6.43
CA GLY A 116 -0.90 28.45 5.29
C GLY A 116 0.44 27.71 5.13
N GLN A 117 1.06 27.29 6.24
CA GLN A 117 2.27 26.47 6.25
C GLN A 117 2.07 25.26 7.16
N THR A 118 1.78 24.12 6.54
CA THR A 118 1.79 22.78 7.14
C THR A 118 3.22 22.22 7.24
N SER A 119 4.25 23.07 7.36
CA SER A 119 5.66 22.68 7.28
C SER A 119 6.34 22.58 8.65
N GLU A 120 7.52 21.95 8.73
CA GLU A 120 8.38 21.90 9.93
C GLU A 120 8.55 23.27 10.62
N SER A 121 8.44 24.39 9.87
CA SER A 121 8.49 25.75 10.41
C SER A 121 7.40 26.04 11.45
N LEU A 122 6.22 25.42 11.31
CA LEU A 122 5.09 25.60 12.22
C LEU A 122 5.39 25.04 13.61
N LEU A 123 5.81 23.77 13.66
CA LEU A 123 6.15 23.13 14.92
C LEU A 123 7.31 23.85 15.61
N GLN A 124 8.33 24.27 14.86
CA GLN A 124 9.44 25.05 15.42
C GLN A 124 8.98 26.40 16.00
N SER A 125 8.03 27.07 15.34
CA SER A 125 7.41 28.29 15.87
C SER A 125 6.73 28.02 17.22
N TRP A 126 5.90 26.98 17.31
CA TRP A 126 5.25 26.58 18.56
C TRP A 126 6.24 26.13 19.65
N LEU A 127 7.32 25.44 19.29
CA LEU A 127 8.34 25.05 20.25
C LEU A 127 9.16 26.24 20.77
N SER A 128 9.30 27.30 19.97
CA SER A 128 10.03 28.51 20.36
C SER A 128 9.26 29.43 21.32
N ASN A 129 7.93 29.29 21.38
CA ASN A 129 7.09 30.06 22.30
C ASN A 129 6.86 29.27 23.61
N PRO A 130 7.22 29.82 24.78
CA PRO A 130 7.11 29.12 26.06
C PRO A 130 5.69 28.67 26.43
N GLY A 131 4.66 29.41 26.02
CA GLY A 131 3.26 29.04 26.31
C GLY A 131 2.82 27.81 25.53
N THR A 132 3.01 27.85 24.22
CA THR A 132 2.59 26.79 23.30
C THR A 132 3.43 25.53 23.47
N SER A 133 4.75 25.67 23.71
CA SER A 133 5.64 24.54 23.99
C SER A 133 5.30 23.84 25.31
N ALA A 134 4.94 24.59 26.35
CA ALA A 134 4.54 24.00 27.64
C ALA A 134 3.27 23.15 27.50
N ASN A 135 2.33 23.52 26.63
CA ASN A 135 1.12 22.76 26.37
C ASN A 135 1.38 21.52 25.51
N LEU A 136 2.09 21.68 24.38
CA LEU A 136 2.44 20.58 23.47
C LEU A 136 3.21 19.45 24.16
N LEU A 137 4.06 19.82 25.11
CA LEU A 137 4.93 18.91 25.88
C LEU A 137 4.37 18.58 27.26
N LEU A 138 3.10 18.92 27.54
CA LEU A 138 2.50 18.58 28.81
C LEU A 138 2.37 17.05 28.92
N ALA A 139 2.98 16.51 29.97
CA ALA A 139 3.07 15.07 30.18
C ALA A 139 1.72 14.42 30.54
N SER A 140 0.76 15.21 31.04
CA SER A 140 -0.57 14.70 31.39
C SER A 140 -1.44 14.46 30.16
N TRP A 141 -1.14 15.00 28.98
CA TRP A 141 -1.91 14.69 27.78
C TRP A 141 -1.70 13.25 27.31
N ASP A 142 -2.81 12.61 26.94
CA ASP A 142 -2.81 11.26 26.34
C ASP A 142 -3.45 11.23 24.94
N THR A 143 -4.16 12.28 24.54
CA THR A 143 -4.89 12.33 23.27
C THR A 143 -4.72 13.65 22.53
N ILE A 144 -4.88 13.61 21.21
CA ILE A 144 -4.73 14.73 20.29
C ILE A 144 -5.80 14.68 19.18
N GLY A 145 -6.21 15.87 18.72
CA GLY A 145 -6.92 16.05 17.45
C GLY A 145 -6.32 17.21 16.69
N ILE A 146 -6.29 17.09 15.36
CA ILE A 146 -5.73 18.11 14.46
C ILE A 146 -6.77 18.42 13.40
N GLY A 147 -6.93 19.70 13.10
CA GLY A 147 -7.81 20.20 12.06
C GLY A 147 -7.14 21.28 11.23
N ILE A 148 -7.16 21.11 9.91
CA ILE A 148 -6.64 22.11 8.97
C ILE A 148 -7.76 22.53 8.01
N SER A 149 -7.98 23.84 7.88
CA SER A 149 -8.95 24.38 6.92
C SER A 149 -8.51 25.74 6.41
N GLY A 150 -8.36 25.88 5.10
CA GLY A 150 -7.81 27.09 4.48
C GLY A 150 -6.44 27.41 5.07
N ASP A 151 -6.27 28.63 5.59
CA ASP A 151 -5.03 29.04 6.25
C ASP A 151 -5.00 28.73 7.76
N MET A 152 -5.99 28.00 8.29
CA MET A 152 -6.10 27.72 9.72
C MET A 152 -5.63 26.31 10.05
N THR A 153 -4.66 26.20 10.95
CA THR A 153 -4.28 24.94 11.61
C THR A 153 -4.64 25.03 13.09
N TYR A 154 -5.33 24.01 13.59
CA TYR A 154 -5.75 23.94 14.98
C TYR A 154 -5.45 22.56 15.55
N VAL A 155 -4.81 22.51 16.72
CA VAL A 155 -4.46 21.29 17.43
C VAL A 155 -5.10 21.34 18.81
N MET A 156 -5.79 20.28 19.19
CA MET A 156 -6.40 20.14 20.50
C MET A 156 -5.78 18.97 21.27
N PHE A 157 -5.53 19.19 22.56
CA PHE A 157 -5.03 18.18 23.47
C PHE A 157 -6.06 17.86 24.54
N GLY A 158 -6.02 16.63 25.05
CA GLY A 158 -6.93 16.22 26.12
C GLY A 158 -6.50 14.98 26.88
N ASN A 159 -7.40 14.56 27.76
CA ASN A 159 -7.37 13.29 28.44
C ASN A 159 -8.61 12.49 28.06
N TYR A 160 -8.39 11.25 27.61
CA TYR A 160 -9.46 10.38 27.14
C TYR A 160 -9.85 9.34 28.20
N ASP A 161 -11.16 9.15 28.41
CA ASP A 161 -11.67 8.10 29.28
C ASP A 161 -11.77 6.77 28.51
N ASP A 162 -10.81 5.87 28.72
CA ASP A 162 -10.76 4.55 28.09
C ASP A 162 -11.95 3.63 28.46
N THR A 163 -12.79 4.00 29.43
CA THR A 163 -14.03 3.26 29.72
C THR A 163 -15.10 3.44 28.66
N VAL A 164 -14.92 4.40 27.74
CA VAL A 164 -15.79 4.66 26.61
C VAL A 164 -15.12 4.17 25.32
N GLN A 165 -15.78 3.25 24.59
CA GLN A 165 -15.26 2.75 23.31
C GLN A 165 -15.14 3.87 22.28
N THR A 166 -13.92 4.11 21.81
CA THR A 166 -13.65 5.15 20.80
C THR A 166 -12.81 4.70 19.64
N SER A 167 -13.02 5.40 18.54
CA SER A 167 -12.33 5.20 17.27
C SER A 167 -11.29 6.28 17.03
N THR A 168 -10.19 5.85 16.44
CA THR A 168 -9.27 6.72 15.71
C THR A 168 -9.98 7.37 14.52
N PRO A 169 -9.55 8.55 14.06
CA PRO A 169 -10.02 9.11 12.80
C PRO A 169 -9.57 8.24 11.63
N VAL A 170 -10.35 8.22 10.54
CA VAL A 170 -9.93 7.58 9.29
C VAL A 170 -8.78 8.39 8.70
N ILE A 171 -7.67 7.76 8.35
CA ILE A 171 -6.57 8.40 7.61
C ILE A 171 -6.93 8.36 6.12
N GLN A 172 -6.84 9.52 5.47
CA GLN A 172 -7.23 9.71 4.06
C GLN A 172 -6.05 10.20 3.23
N GLY A 173 -5.57 9.34 2.33
CA GLY A 173 -4.64 9.68 1.25
C GLY A 173 -5.33 10.41 0.09
N THR A 174 -4.58 10.63 -0.98
CA THR A 174 -4.99 11.45 -2.13
C THR A 174 -5.18 10.60 -3.39
N ASP A 175 -5.45 11.25 -4.53
CA ASP A 175 -5.46 10.58 -5.85
C ASP A 175 -4.05 10.54 -6.49
N LYS A 176 -2.99 10.68 -5.69
CA LYS A 176 -1.58 10.64 -6.11
C LYS A 176 -0.86 9.52 -5.38
N ALA A 177 0.28 9.10 -5.92
CA ALA A 177 1.20 8.20 -5.22
C ALA A 177 1.70 8.84 -3.92
N ASP A 178 1.24 8.29 -2.79
CA ASP A 178 1.51 8.78 -1.44
C ASP A 178 2.43 7.84 -0.66
N VAL A 179 3.16 8.39 0.32
CA VAL A 179 3.85 7.59 1.35
C VAL A 179 3.15 7.84 2.67
N ILE A 180 2.37 6.86 3.12
CA ILE A 180 1.48 6.98 4.27
C ILE A 180 2.11 6.24 5.46
N ARG A 181 2.65 7.02 6.41
CA ARG A 181 3.08 6.51 7.72
C ARG A 181 1.86 6.40 8.63
N THR A 182 1.42 5.18 8.94
CA THR A 182 0.34 4.97 9.93
C THR A 182 0.83 5.33 11.34
N THR A 183 -0.05 5.27 12.32
CA THR A 183 0.25 5.54 13.72
C THR A 183 0.49 4.25 14.51
N GLY A 184 0.70 4.37 15.83
CA GLY A 184 0.82 3.21 16.72
C GLY A 184 -0.54 2.67 17.20
N TRP A 185 -1.65 3.14 16.62
CA TRP A 185 -3.01 2.83 17.04
C TRP A 185 -3.75 2.10 15.92
N ALA A 186 -4.81 1.37 16.27
CA ALA A 186 -5.62 0.68 15.27
C ALA A 186 -6.49 1.67 14.52
N GLU A 187 -6.23 1.88 13.23
CA GLU A 187 -7.01 2.79 12.37
C GLU A 187 -7.50 2.18 11.07
N VAL A 188 -8.38 2.92 10.40
CA VAL A 188 -8.73 2.69 9.00
C VAL A 188 -7.94 3.68 8.17
N VAL A 189 -7.22 3.19 7.16
CA VAL A 189 -6.40 3.98 6.26
C VAL A 189 -6.87 3.75 4.83
N LEU A 190 -7.19 4.83 4.14
CA LEU A 190 -7.61 4.81 2.74
C LEU A 190 -6.50 5.48 1.91
N GLY A 191 -5.84 4.74 1.02
CA GLY A 191 -4.80 5.24 0.12
C GLY A 191 -5.38 6.21 -0.89
N GLY A 192 -6.41 5.76 -1.61
CA GLY A 192 -7.15 6.61 -2.55
C GLY A 192 -6.87 6.16 -3.97
N GLY A 193 -6.24 7.01 -4.76
CA GLY A 193 -5.74 6.64 -6.08
C GLY A 193 -4.26 6.93 -6.19
N GLY A 194 -3.54 6.21 -7.05
CA GLY A 194 -2.07 6.33 -7.13
C GLY A 194 -1.39 5.02 -6.77
N ASN A 195 -0.07 5.06 -6.67
CA ASN A 195 0.70 3.89 -6.23
C ASN A 195 1.23 4.19 -4.84
N ASP A 196 0.50 3.77 -3.82
CA ASP A 196 0.72 4.20 -2.46
C ASP A 196 1.65 3.26 -1.70
N VAL A 197 2.38 3.82 -0.74
CA VAL A 197 3.28 3.08 0.13
C VAL A 197 2.87 3.27 1.58
N PHE A 198 2.32 2.22 2.19
CA PHE A 198 2.01 2.17 3.62
C PHE A 198 3.22 1.74 4.43
N VAL A 199 3.59 2.53 5.44
CA VAL A 199 4.70 2.23 6.36
C VAL A 199 4.25 2.40 7.81
N GLY A 200 4.88 1.67 8.73
CA GLY A 200 4.61 1.80 10.17
C GLY A 200 3.34 1.09 10.66
N ALA A 201 2.72 0.26 9.82
CA ALA A 201 1.48 -0.44 10.14
C ALA A 201 1.57 -1.21 11.46
N SER A 202 0.50 -1.09 12.25
CA SER A 202 0.43 -1.54 13.63
C SER A 202 -0.70 -2.55 13.85
N TYR A 203 -0.82 -3.06 15.07
CA TYR A 203 -1.87 -4.01 15.41
C TYR A 203 -3.25 -3.36 15.30
N GLY A 204 -4.14 -4.02 14.56
CA GLY A 204 -5.54 -3.62 14.40
C GLY A 204 -5.81 -2.75 13.17
N ASP A 205 -4.78 -2.34 12.44
CA ASP A 205 -4.93 -1.52 11.25
C ASP A 205 -5.76 -2.21 10.16
N ARG A 206 -6.49 -1.39 9.41
CA ARG A 206 -7.26 -1.75 8.23
C ARG A 206 -6.88 -0.83 7.09
N LEU A 207 -6.05 -1.33 6.17
CA LEU A 207 -5.53 -0.57 5.05
C LEU A 207 -6.27 -0.94 3.76
N ASP A 208 -6.69 0.08 3.04
CA ASP A 208 -7.30 -0.02 1.72
C ASP A 208 -6.43 0.80 0.77
N GLY A 209 -5.70 0.15 -0.14
CA GLY A 209 -4.85 0.88 -1.09
C GLY A 209 -5.66 1.68 -2.10
N GLY A 210 -6.74 1.09 -2.60
CA GLY A 210 -7.66 1.74 -3.52
C GLY A 210 -7.24 1.52 -4.97
N ALA A 211 -7.13 2.59 -5.75
CA ALA A 211 -6.90 2.51 -7.18
C ALA A 211 -5.42 2.72 -7.53
N GLY A 212 -4.76 1.65 -7.95
CA GLY A 212 -3.42 1.72 -8.53
C GLY A 212 -2.62 0.52 -8.10
N ALA A 213 -1.33 0.71 -7.83
CA ALA A 213 -0.43 -0.36 -7.45
C ALA A 213 0.18 -0.05 -6.09
N ASP A 214 -0.40 -0.62 -5.05
CA ASP A 214 -0.19 -0.23 -3.66
C ASP A 214 0.67 -1.22 -2.90
N ARG A 215 1.41 -0.71 -1.91
CA ARG A 215 2.46 -1.46 -1.23
C ARG A 215 2.46 -1.24 0.28
N LEU A 216 2.35 -2.33 1.03
CA LEU A 216 2.61 -2.35 2.46
C LEU A 216 4.08 -2.70 2.75
N VAL A 217 4.75 -1.96 3.63
CA VAL A 217 6.10 -2.26 4.10
C VAL A 217 6.06 -2.82 5.53
N LEU A 218 6.60 -4.02 5.73
CA LEU A 218 6.69 -4.70 7.02
C LEU A 218 8.15 -4.95 7.43
N ASN A 219 8.39 -4.92 8.73
CA ASN A 219 9.73 -5.04 9.30
C ASN A 219 10.15 -6.50 9.47
N GLY A 220 11.35 -6.87 9.00
CA GLY A 220 11.86 -8.23 9.13
C GLY A 220 11.46 -9.13 7.95
N PRO A 221 11.86 -10.42 7.96
CA PRO A 221 11.79 -11.27 6.79
C PRO A 221 10.37 -11.81 6.55
N ALA A 222 10.02 -12.14 5.31
CA ALA A 222 8.72 -12.70 4.93
C ALA A 222 8.33 -13.94 5.76
N SER A 223 9.31 -14.76 6.14
CA SER A 223 9.12 -15.94 7.00
C SER A 223 8.65 -15.63 8.44
N ALA A 224 8.63 -14.36 8.85
CA ALA A 224 8.08 -13.90 10.11
C ALA A 224 6.56 -13.63 10.04
N TYR A 225 5.97 -13.72 8.85
CA TYR A 225 4.59 -13.35 8.60
C TYR A 225 3.79 -14.49 7.97
N GLN A 226 2.49 -14.46 8.22
CA GLN A 226 1.48 -15.29 7.55
C GLN A 226 0.41 -14.38 6.98
N VAL A 227 -0.15 -14.77 5.85
CA VAL A 227 -1.23 -14.02 5.23
C VAL A 227 -2.37 -14.95 4.85
N ALA A 228 -3.57 -14.62 5.31
CA ALA A 228 -4.76 -15.42 5.10
C ALA A 228 -5.92 -14.57 4.61
N LEU A 229 -6.66 -15.07 3.62
CA LEU A 229 -7.92 -14.45 3.21
C LEU A 229 -8.97 -14.61 4.31
N VAL A 230 -9.61 -13.50 4.68
CA VAL A 230 -10.75 -13.48 5.59
C VAL A 230 -11.91 -12.70 4.97
N THR A 231 -13.13 -13.06 5.33
CA THR A 231 -14.33 -12.31 4.94
C THR A 231 -14.95 -11.71 6.18
N GLU A 232 -15.03 -10.38 6.23
CA GLU A 232 -15.62 -9.63 7.34
C GLU A 232 -16.72 -8.74 6.78
N ASN A 233 -17.94 -8.83 7.34
CA ASN A 233 -19.10 -8.03 6.91
C ASN A 233 -19.44 -8.13 5.41
N GLY A 234 -19.10 -9.24 4.76
CA GLY A 234 -19.32 -9.43 3.32
C GLY A 234 -18.21 -8.87 2.43
N GLU A 235 -17.19 -8.25 3.01
CA GLU A 235 -16.01 -7.75 2.30
C GLU A 235 -14.84 -8.73 2.46
N ARG A 236 -14.01 -8.83 1.42
CA ARG A 236 -12.80 -9.65 1.42
C ARG A 236 -11.62 -8.82 1.92
N TRP A 237 -10.90 -9.37 2.88
CA TRP A 237 -9.69 -8.80 3.44
C TRP A 237 -8.61 -9.85 3.49
N ALA A 238 -7.37 -9.41 3.58
CA ALA A 238 -6.24 -10.24 3.93
C ALA A 238 -5.79 -9.94 5.34
N LEU A 239 -5.86 -10.94 6.20
CA LEU A 239 -5.30 -10.88 7.54
C LEU A 239 -3.81 -11.18 7.45
N VAL A 240 -2.99 -10.17 7.73
CA VAL A 240 -1.54 -10.32 7.89
C VAL A 240 -1.24 -10.51 9.37
N THR A 241 -0.59 -11.63 9.72
CA THR A 241 -0.21 -11.98 11.09
C THR A 241 1.30 -12.09 11.20
N GLY A 242 1.92 -11.36 12.14
CA GLY A 242 3.34 -11.43 12.46
C GLY A 242 3.62 -12.30 13.68
N LYS A 243 4.81 -12.92 13.74
CA LYS A 243 5.29 -13.69 14.91
C LYS A 243 5.45 -12.83 16.17
N ASP A 244 5.57 -11.53 16.01
CA ASP A 244 5.61 -10.51 17.07
C ASP A 244 4.22 -10.18 17.65
N GLY A 245 3.16 -10.79 17.11
CA GLY A 245 1.78 -10.54 17.51
C GLY A 245 1.07 -9.49 16.66
N LEU A 246 1.72 -8.92 15.64
CA LEU A 246 1.06 -8.04 14.66
C LEU A 246 -0.15 -8.74 14.05
N GLN A 247 -1.28 -8.05 13.98
CA GLN A 247 -2.45 -8.47 13.21
C GLN A 247 -3.06 -7.24 12.55
N LEU A 248 -3.03 -7.19 11.23
CA LEU A 248 -3.63 -6.10 10.45
C LEU A 248 -4.40 -6.68 9.27
N ARG A 249 -5.27 -5.87 8.69
CA ARG A 249 -6.04 -6.23 7.50
C ARG A 249 -5.66 -5.32 6.36
N ILE A 250 -5.48 -5.90 5.20
CA ILE A 250 -5.30 -5.16 3.95
C ILE A 250 -6.26 -5.63 2.89
N ARG A 251 -6.67 -4.72 2.02
CA ARG A 251 -7.37 -4.99 0.77
C ARG A 251 -6.87 -3.99 -0.27
N ASP A 252 -7.01 -4.34 -1.54
CA ASP A 252 -6.56 -3.49 -2.64
C ASP A 252 -5.11 -2.99 -2.41
N VAL A 253 -4.27 -3.91 -1.91
CA VAL A 253 -2.81 -3.73 -1.72
C VAL A 253 -2.15 -4.87 -2.48
N GLU A 254 -1.45 -4.54 -3.56
CA GLU A 254 -0.87 -5.51 -4.49
C GLU A 254 0.43 -6.10 -3.97
N TYR A 255 1.17 -5.38 -3.12
CA TYR A 255 2.49 -5.82 -2.68
C TYR A 255 2.71 -5.69 -1.18
N ILE A 256 3.42 -6.66 -0.61
CA ILE A 256 4.05 -6.54 0.72
C ILE A 256 5.57 -6.58 0.56
N SER A 257 6.24 -5.53 1.01
CA SER A 257 7.70 -5.49 1.14
C SER A 257 8.13 -5.96 2.52
N PHE A 258 8.98 -6.97 2.55
CA PHE A 258 9.69 -7.45 3.73
C PHE A 258 11.16 -7.05 3.63
N SER A 259 11.93 -7.24 4.71
CA SER A 259 13.37 -6.96 4.68
C SER A 259 14.17 -7.84 3.71
N ASP A 260 13.64 -9.00 3.29
CA ASP A 260 14.33 -9.96 2.43
C ASP A 260 13.74 -10.10 1.02
N ARG A 261 12.49 -9.66 0.77
CA ARG A 261 11.81 -9.77 -0.53
C ARG A 261 10.54 -8.92 -0.60
N VAL A 262 10.04 -8.69 -1.82
CA VAL A 262 8.69 -8.17 -2.08
C VAL A 262 7.79 -9.31 -2.56
N VAL A 263 6.62 -9.46 -1.98
CA VAL A 263 5.66 -10.52 -2.31
C VAL A 263 4.41 -9.88 -2.91
N ASP A 264 3.96 -10.42 -4.04
CA ASP A 264 2.64 -10.14 -4.58
C ASP A 264 1.59 -10.65 -3.60
N SER A 265 0.77 -9.74 -3.12
CA SER A 265 -0.21 -9.96 -2.09
C SER A 265 -1.62 -10.08 -2.66
N SER A 266 -1.83 -9.84 -3.96
CA SER A 266 -3.15 -9.96 -4.62
C SER A 266 -3.76 -11.38 -4.60
N SER A 267 -2.94 -12.43 -4.40
CA SER A 267 -3.37 -13.84 -4.32
C SER A 267 -3.20 -14.39 -2.90
N TRP A 268 -4.08 -13.95 -1.99
CA TRP A 268 -4.07 -14.32 -0.58
C TRP A 268 -4.26 -15.84 -0.34
N GLY A 269 -3.14 -16.55 -0.21
CA GLY A 269 -3.05 -17.96 0.16
C GLY A 269 -1.61 -18.42 0.00
N GLU A 270 -1.03 -19.03 1.04
CA GLU A 270 0.38 -19.43 1.10
C GLU A 270 0.92 -20.02 -0.21
N ARG A 271 1.79 -19.26 -0.88
CA ARG A 271 3.06 -19.67 -1.50
C ARG A 271 3.76 -18.42 -2.03
N VAL A 272 5.00 -18.19 -1.61
CA VAL A 272 5.85 -17.13 -2.16
C VAL A 272 6.01 -17.43 -3.65
N SER A 273 5.30 -16.67 -4.48
CA SER A 273 5.43 -16.77 -5.94
C SER A 273 6.86 -16.44 -6.34
N ALA A 274 7.48 -17.27 -7.16
CA ALA A 274 8.75 -16.92 -7.81
C ALA A 274 8.55 -15.89 -8.93
N VAL A 275 7.30 -15.61 -9.33
CA VAL A 275 6.97 -14.51 -10.23
C VAL A 275 6.94 -13.21 -9.44
N HIS A 276 8.10 -12.54 -9.35
CA HIS A 276 8.27 -11.30 -8.59
C HIS A 276 9.34 -10.40 -9.24
N PHE A 277 9.39 -9.12 -8.84
CA PHE A 277 10.48 -8.22 -9.21
C PHE A 277 11.80 -8.69 -8.56
N ASP A 278 12.86 -8.81 -9.36
CA ASP A 278 14.18 -9.22 -8.91
C ASP A 278 15.12 -8.01 -8.92
N ALA A 279 15.34 -7.43 -7.75
CA ALA A 279 16.18 -6.25 -7.59
C ALA A 279 17.65 -6.50 -7.96
N ASP A 280 18.17 -7.71 -7.72
CA ASP A 280 19.55 -8.06 -8.06
C ASP A 280 19.73 -8.11 -9.57
N TYR A 281 18.82 -8.79 -10.28
CA TYR A 281 18.78 -8.79 -11.74
C TYR A 281 18.60 -7.38 -12.29
N TYR A 282 17.66 -6.63 -11.73
CA TYR A 282 17.32 -5.30 -12.22
C TYR A 282 18.51 -4.35 -12.11
N LEU A 283 19.19 -4.31 -10.96
CA LEU A 283 20.38 -3.47 -10.77
C LEU A 283 21.58 -3.95 -11.61
N ALA A 284 21.72 -5.26 -11.83
CA ALA A 284 22.78 -5.81 -12.67
C ALA A 284 22.61 -5.43 -14.15
N THR A 285 21.37 -5.38 -14.63
CA THR A 285 21.03 -5.08 -16.03
C THR A 285 20.84 -3.58 -16.30
N ASN A 286 20.45 -2.80 -15.29
CA ASN A 286 20.20 -1.35 -15.39
C ASN A 286 21.27 -0.57 -14.63
N ARG A 287 22.49 -0.52 -15.22
CA ARG A 287 23.67 0.10 -14.57
C ARG A 287 23.51 1.59 -14.30
N ASP A 288 22.70 2.28 -15.09
CA ASP A 288 22.34 3.68 -14.89
C ASP A 288 21.58 3.88 -13.57
N VAL A 289 20.58 3.03 -13.30
CA VAL A 289 19.80 3.04 -12.06
C VAL A 289 20.69 2.68 -10.88
N ALA A 290 21.50 1.62 -11.01
CA ALA A 290 22.41 1.20 -9.95
C ALA A 290 23.41 2.31 -9.55
N ALA A 291 23.97 3.03 -10.52
CA ALA A 291 24.87 4.15 -10.28
C ALA A 291 24.15 5.33 -9.61
N ALA A 292 22.93 5.66 -10.05
CA ALA A 292 22.12 6.72 -9.46
C ALA A 292 21.78 6.41 -7.99
N LEU A 293 21.34 5.18 -7.69
CA LEU A 293 21.00 4.77 -6.32
C LEU A 293 22.23 4.71 -5.42
N THR A 294 23.38 4.24 -5.90
CA THR A 294 24.63 4.24 -5.12
C THR A 294 25.05 5.66 -4.74
N THR A 295 24.82 6.62 -5.64
CA THR A 295 25.12 8.05 -5.39
C THR A 295 24.13 8.67 -4.42
N ALA A 296 22.84 8.36 -4.56
CA ALA A 296 21.78 8.87 -3.70
C ALA A 296 21.84 8.28 -2.28
N TYR A 297 22.31 7.04 -2.14
CA TYR A 297 22.33 6.28 -0.88
C TYR A 297 23.72 5.71 -0.58
N PRO A 298 24.73 6.56 -0.30
CA PRO A 298 26.09 6.11 -0.07
C PRO A 298 26.19 5.24 1.20
N GLY A 299 26.73 4.02 1.04
CA GLY A 299 26.90 3.07 2.16
C GLY A 299 25.61 2.37 2.59
N ALA A 300 24.52 2.51 1.84
CA ALA A 300 23.28 1.79 2.11
C ALA A 300 23.46 0.28 2.02
N SER A 301 22.68 -0.44 2.83
CA SER A 301 22.65 -1.90 2.79
C SER A 301 22.03 -2.39 1.48
N LYS A 302 22.22 -3.68 1.19
CA LYS A 302 21.66 -4.32 -0.01
C LYS A 302 20.13 -4.20 -0.03
N GLU A 303 19.50 -4.33 1.13
CA GLU A 303 18.04 -4.28 1.30
C GLU A 303 17.49 -2.90 0.97
N VAL A 304 18.16 -1.83 1.42
CA VAL A 304 17.78 -0.45 1.09
C VAL A 304 17.92 -0.19 -0.41
N LEU A 305 19.00 -0.65 -1.03
CA LEU A 305 19.19 -0.51 -2.48
C LEU A 305 18.16 -1.32 -3.27
N ALA A 306 17.77 -2.50 -2.78
CA ALA A 306 16.74 -3.33 -3.40
C ALA A 306 15.37 -2.67 -3.33
N ALA A 307 15.00 -2.08 -2.19
CA ALA A 307 13.76 -1.31 -2.04
C ALA A 307 13.74 -0.10 -2.98
N ALA A 308 14.82 0.68 -3.04
CA ALA A 308 14.91 1.83 -3.95
C ALA A 308 14.91 1.43 -5.43
N ALA A 309 15.46 0.26 -5.77
CA ALA A 309 15.40 -0.30 -7.12
C ALA A 309 13.96 -0.68 -7.51
N ALA A 310 13.23 -1.29 -6.57
CA ALA A 310 11.82 -1.57 -6.76
C ALA A 310 11.03 -0.28 -6.97
N ASP A 311 11.25 0.75 -6.13
CA ASP A 311 10.63 2.07 -6.30
C ASP A 311 10.90 2.63 -7.69
N HIS A 312 12.16 2.62 -8.13
CA HIS A 312 12.51 3.07 -9.48
C HIS A 312 11.76 2.28 -10.56
N PHE A 313 11.74 0.94 -10.46
CA PHE A 313 11.07 0.12 -11.45
C PHE A 313 9.56 0.41 -11.51
N TRP A 314 8.89 0.46 -10.37
CA TRP A 314 7.45 0.70 -10.30
C TRP A 314 7.08 2.13 -10.69
N THR A 315 7.92 3.13 -10.41
CA THR A 315 7.62 4.51 -10.80
C THR A 315 7.95 4.78 -12.28
N TYR A 316 9.09 4.28 -12.75
CA TYR A 316 9.67 4.63 -14.05
C TYR A 316 9.94 3.41 -14.92
N GLY A 317 10.67 2.42 -14.40
CA GLY A 317 11.21 1.31 -15.19
C GLY A 317 10.17 0.51 -15.98
N GLN A 318 8.99 0.28 -15.40
CA GLN A 318 7.90 -0.43 -16.07
C GLN A 318 7.33 0.33 -17.27
N LYS A 319 7.34 1.68 -17.23
CA LYS A 319 6.92 2.56 -18.34
C LYS A 319 8.00 2.70 -19.40
N GLU A 320 9.25 2.55 -19.01
CA GLU A 320 10.43 2.53 -19.90
C GLU A 320 10.62 1.19 -20.61
N GLY A 321 9.77 0.19 -20.32
CA GLY A 321 9.85 -1.14 -20.94
C GLY A 321 11.01 -1.99 -20.42
N ARG A 322 11.58 -1.66 -19.25
CA ARG A 322 12.69 -2.41 -18.66
C ARG A 322 12.22 -3.78 -18.17
N ASN A 323 13.11 -4.76 -18.17
CA ASN A 323 12.83 -6.11 -17.69
C ASN A 323 12.97 -6.15 -16.16
N PRO A 324 11.94 -6.54 -15.40
CA PRO A 324 11.91 -6.55 -13.93
C PRO A 324 12.67 -7.72 -13.30
N ALA A 325 12.81 -8.81 -14.05
CA ALA A 325 13.41 -10.05 -13.57
C ALA A 325 13.93 -10.86 -14.77
N ALA A 326 14.85 -11.80 -14.51
CA ALA A 326 15.44 -12.63 -15.55
C ALA A 326 14.40 -13.47 -16.32
N PHE A 327 13.29 -13.83 -15.66
CA PHE A 327 12.24 -14.66 -16.27
C PHE A 327 11.24 -13.87 -17.10
N PHE A 328 11.27 -12.53 -17.11
CA PHE A 328 10.26 -11.72 -17.79
C PHE A 328 10.90 -10.76 -18.80
N ASP A 329 10.52 -10.90 -20.06
CA ASP A 329 10.90 -10.00 -21.14
C ASP A 329 9.69 -9.13 -21.51
N THR A 330 9.76 -7.86 -21.13
CA THR A 330 8.68 -6.89 -21.35
C THR A 330 8.37 -6.70 -22.84
N SER A 331 9.40 -6.68 -23.70
CA SER A 331 9.21 -6.46 -25.14
C SER A 331 8.64 -7.69 -25.82
N TYR A 332 9.13 -8.87 -25.46
CA TYR A 332 8.57 -10.14 -25.92
C TYR A 332 7.11 -10.26 -25.50
N TYR A 333 6.81 -10.03 -24.23
CA TYR A 333 5.47 -10.21 -23.70
C TYR A 333 4.44 -9.31 -24.40
N LEU A 334 4.76 -8.03 -24.60
CA LEU A 334 3.86 -7.10 -25.28
C LEU A 334 3.69 -7.40 -26.77
N SER A 335 4.74 -7.85 -27.46
CA SER A 335 4.66 -8.18 -28.89
C SER A 335 3.82 -9.43 -29.16
N HIS A 336 3.78 -10.38 -28.21
CA HIS A 336 3.00 -11.62 -28.33
C HIS A 336 1.59 -11.52 -27.74
N ASN A 337 1.28 -10.41 -27.04
CA ASN A 337 -0.01 -10.18 -26.40
C ASN A 337 -0.57 -8.79 -26.79
N PRO A 338 -1.11 -8.63 -28.02
CA PRO A 338 -1.57 -7.33 -28.53
C PRO A 338 -2.70 -6.70 -27.71
N ASP A 339 -3.54 -7.52 -27.09
CA ASP A 339 -4.58 -7.10 -26.15
C ASP A 339 -3.99 -6.45 -24.90
N VAL A 340 -2.91 -7.03 -24.36
CA VAL A 340 -2.18 -6.44 -23.23
C VAL A 340 -1.46 -5.17 -23.65
N ALA A 341 -0.83 -5.16 -24.84
CA ALA A 341 -0.20 -3.94 -25.36
C ALA A 341 -1.21 -2.78 -25.50
N ALA A 342 -2.45 -3.06 -25.93
CA ALA A 342 -3.52 -2.08 -25.97
C ALA A 342 -3.92 -1.60 -24.55
N ALA A 343 -4.04 -2.51 -23.59
CA ALA A 343 -4.35 -2.17 -22.19
C ALA A 343 -3.24 -1.33 -21.53
N VAL A 344 -1.97 -1.61 -21.82
CA VAL A 344 -0.82 -0.82 -21.37
C VAL A 344 -0.84 0.57 -22.01
N ALA A 345 -1.12 0.68 -23.31
CA ALA A 345 -1.27 1.97 -23.98
C ALA A 345 -2.43 2.80 -23.42
N ALA A 346 -3.50 2.15 -22.95
CA ALA A 346 -4.62 2.78 -22.27
C ALA A 346 -4.33 3.13 -20.79
N GLY A 347 -3.18 2.72 -20.24
CA GLY A 347 -2.79 2.97 -18.86
C GLY A 347 -3.50 2.09 -17.82
N SER A 348 -4.19 1.04 -18.24
CA SER A 348 -4.93 0.14 -17.33
C SER A 348 -4.02 -0.86 -16.61
N PHE A 349 -2.90 -1.22 -17.23
CA PHE A 349 -1.89 -2.13 -16.67
C PHE A 349 -0.49 -1.70 -17.11
N THR A 350 0.53 -2.30 -16.50
CA THR A 350 1.84 -2.42 -17.13
C THR A 350 2.04 -3.87 -17.57
N ALA A 351 3.02 -4.12 -18.45
CA ALA A 351 3.26 -5.46 -18.97
C ALA A 351 3.47 -6.48 -17.83
N PHE A 352 4.29 -6.09 -16.86
CA PHE A 352 4.63 -6.96 -15.75
C PHE A 352 3.48 -7.11 -14.74
N SER A 353 2.76 -6.03 -14.41
CA SER A 353 1.59 -6.15 -13.52
C SER A 353 0.50 -7.01 -14.14
N HIS A 354 0.25 -6.88 -15.45
CA HIS A 354 -0.65 -7.78 -16.14
C HIS A 354 -0.15 -9.24 -16.06
N TYR A 355 1.13 -9.50 -16.30
CA TYR A 355 1.63 -10.87 -16.27
C TYR A 355 1.48 -11.52 -14.89
N MET A 356 1.84 -10.78 -13.84
CA MET A 356 1.74 -11.23 -12.46
C MET A 356 0.28 -11.55 -12.07
N LEU A 357 -0.65 -10.66 -12.42
CA LEU A 357 -2.03 -10.77 -11.97
C LEU A 357 -2.91 -11.67 -12.84
N ILE A 358 -2.59 -11.76 -14.13
CA ILE A 358 -3.46 -12.36 -15.14
C ILE A 358 -2.67 -13.33 -16.02
N GLY A 359 -1.61 -12.84 -16.66
CA GLY A 359 -0.94 -13.56 -17.76
C GLY A 359 -0.39 -14.94 -17.38
N GLN A 360 0.21 -15.08 -16.20
CA GLN A 360 0.73 -16.36 -15.74
C GLN A 360 -0.36 -17.42 -15.52
N PHE A 361 -1.58 -16.99 -15.18
CA PHE A 361 -2.74 -17.87 -14.95
C PHE A 361 -3.51 -18.18 -16.24
N GLU A 362 -3.31 -17.36 -17.28
CA GLU A 362 -3.78 -17.62 -18.64
C GLU A 362 -2.79 -18.47 -19.45
N ASN A 363 -1.72 -18.99 -18.82
CA ASN A 363 -0.62 -19.70 -19.49
C ASN A 363 0.05 -18.89 -20.60
N ARG A 364 0.15 -17.56 -20.43
CA ARG A 364 0.94 -16.73 -21.34
C ARG A 364 2.43 -16.91 -21.06
N SER A 365 3.22 -16.89 -22.12
CA SER A 365 4.67 -17.08 -22.06
C SER A 365 5.37 -15.74 -21.74
N PRO A 366 6.18 -15.64 -20.66
CA PRO A 366 6.78 -14.38 -20.21
C PRO A 366 8.02 -13.96 -20.99
N ASN A 367 8.62 -14.89 -21.73
CA ASN A 367 9.84 -14.70 -22.51
C ASN A 367 9.88 -15.74 -23.64
N ALA A 368 10.86 -15.62 -24.53
CA ALA A 368 11.00 -16.51 -25.69
C ALA A 368 11.53 -17.92 -25.36
N THR A 369 12.06 -18.13 -24.14
CA THR A 369 12.72 -19.37 -23.73
C THR A 369 11.91 -20.21 -22.74
N PHE A 370 10.69 -19.80 -22.44
CA PHE A 370 9.74 -20.56 -21.63
C PHE A 370 8.36 -20.46 -22.26
N ASP A 371 7.82 -21.60 -22.71
CA ASP A 371 6.42 -21.70 -23.12
C ASP A 371 5.60 -22.42 -22.06
N ALA A 372 4.58 -21.74 -21.53
CA ALA A 372 3.79 -22.28 -20.42
C ALA A 372 2.94 -23.48 -20.83
N LEU A 373 2.42 -23.51 -22.07
CA LEU A 373 1.60 -24.61 -22.56
C LEU A 373 2.46 -25.84 -22.84
N ASP A 374 3.62 -25.66 -23.47
CA ASP A 374 4.57 -26.75 -23.68
C ASP A 374 5.05 -27.30 -22.34
N TYR A 375 5.39 -26.44 -21.38
CA TYR A 375 5.81 -26.87 -20.05
C TYR A 375 4.77 -27.76 -19.36
N LEU A 376 3.49 -27.39 -19.43
CA LEU A 376 2.41 -28.17 -18.84
C LEU A 376 2.12 -29.47 -19.61
N ALA A 377 2.29 -29.45 -20.92
CA ALA A 377 2.13 -30.64 -21.77
C ALA A 377 3.24 -31.66 -21.51
N LEU A 378 4.48 -31.20 -21.32
CA LEU A 378 5.64 -32.02 -20.96
C LEU A 378 5.61 -32.50 -19.50
N ASN A 379 4.92 -31.78 -18.61
CA ASN A 379 4.84 -32.07 -17.18
C ASN A 379 3.38 -32.12 -16.66
N PRO A 380 2.59 -33.14 -17.03
CA PRO A 380 1.15 -33.21 -16.70
C PRO A 380 0.86 -33.27 -15.19
N ASP A 381 1.81 -33.73 -14.38
CA ASP A 381 1.74 -33.73 -12.92
C ASP A 381 1.64 -32.30 -12.36
N ILE A 382 2.28 -31.33 -13.02
CA ILE A 382 2.22 -29.92 -12.64
C ILE A 382 0.86 -29.31 -12.97
N GLY A 383 0.28 -29.62 -14.13
CA GLY A 383 -1.10 -29.21 -14.45
C GLY A 383 -2.12 -29.75 -13.43
N SER A 384 -1.92 -30.99 -12.97
CA SER A 384 -2.73 -31.59 -11.91
C SER A 384 -2.55 -30.89 -10.56
N ALA A 385 -1.33 -30.47 -10.24
CA ALA A 385 -1.01 -29.74 -9.02
C ALA A 385 -1.57 -28.30 -9.04
N ILE A 386 -1.54 -27.62 -10.19
CA ILE A 386 -2.19 -26.30 -10.38
C ILE A 386 -3.70 -26.41 -10.17
N THR A 387 -4.35 -27.40 -10.77
CA THR A 387 -5.80 -27.63 -10.61
C THR A 387 -6.19 -27.88 -9.14
N LYS A 388 -5.30 -28.48 -8.35
CA LYS A 388 -5.49 -28.73 -6.91
C LYS A 388 -5.10 -27.54 -6.03
N GLY A 389 -4.65 -26.42 -6.61
CA GLY A 389 -4.15 -25.26 -5.88
C GLY A 389 -2.84 -25.53 -5.12
N VAL A 390 -2.12 -26.60 -5.47
CA VAL A 390 -0.84 -26.92 -4.84
C VAL A 390 0.23 -25.98 -5.37
N ILE A 391 0.22 -25.63 -6.66
CA ILE A 391 1.16 -24.70 -7.31
C ILE A 391 0.36 -23.61 -8.03
N SER A 392 0.87 -22.38 -8.08
CA SER A 392 0.13 -21.22 -8.58
C SER A 392 0.07 -21.17 -10.11
N SER A 393 1.19 -21.43 -10.80
CA SER A 393 1.27 -21.37 -12.27
C SER A 393 2.44 -22.22 -12.81
N ALA A 394 2.48 -22.39 -14.13
CA ALA A 394 3.55 -23.13 -14.81
C ALA A 394 4.93 -22.48 -14.57
N ILE A 395 5.02 -21.16 -14.75
CA ILE A 395 6.27 -20.41 -14.56
C ILE A 395 6.69 -20.42 -13.08
N ASP A 396 5.74 -20.31 -12.14
CA ASP A 396 6.02 -20.36 -10.70
C ASP A 396 6.67 -21.70 -10.31
N HIS A 397 6.11 -22.81 -10.82
CA HIS A 397 6.73 -24.12 -10.62
C HIS A 397 8.13 -24.18 -11.22
N TYR A 398 8.28 -23.72 -12.47
CA TYR A 398 9.56 -23.82 -13.17
C TYR A 398 10.69 -23.08 -12.45
N LEU A 399 10.40 -21.86 -11.98
CA LEU A 399 11.37 -21.03 -11.26
C LEU A 399 11.71 -21.56 -9.87
N LEU A 400 10.74 -22.14 -9.14
CA LEU A 400 10.98 -22.67 -7.79
C LEU A 400 11.63 -24.06 -7.80
N TYR A 401 11.19 -24.93 -8.70
CA TYR A 401 11.51 -26.36 -8.67
C TYR A 401 11.97 -26.90 -10.01
N GLY A 402 11.28 -26.52 -11.10
CA GLY A 402 11.44 -27.16 -12.40
C GLY A 402 12.88 -27.19 -12.91
N GLN A 403 13.65 -26.12 -12.72
CA GLN A 403 15.07 -26.07 -13.08
C GLN A 403 15.91 -27.11 -12.32
N ASN A 404 15.73 -27.20 -11.00
CA ASN A 404 16.47 -28.12 -10.13
C ASN A 404 16.04 -29.58 -10.32
N GLU A 405 14.78 -29.79 -10.69
CA GLU A 405 14.24 -31.11 -11.05
C GLU A 405 14.63 -31.56 -12.46
N GLY A 406 15.31 -30.71 -13.24
CA GLY A 406 15.64 -30.98 -14.64
C GLY A 406 14.40 -31.04 -15.55
N ARG A 407 13.29 -30.39 -15.16
CA ARG A 407 12.07 -30.33 -15.96
C ARG A 407 12.34 -29.50 -17.22
N GLN A 408 11.92 -30.06 -18.34
CA GLN A 408 12.07 -29.49 -19.66
C GLN A 408 11.04 -28.37 -19.87
N ALA A 409 11.47 -27.23 -20.42
CA ALA A 409 10.68 -26.00 -20.53
C ALA A 409 10.34 -25.56 -21.96
N LEU A 410 10.85 -26.27 -22.97
CA LEU A 410 10.61 -26.00 -24.38
C LEU A 410 10.56 -27.32 -25.16
N PHE A 411 9.66 -27.38 -26.14
CA PHE A 411 9.69 -28.37 -27.21
C PHE A 411 10.29 -27.72 -28.47
N ASP A 412 11.29 -28.34 -29.08
CA ASP A 412 11.92 -27.83 -30.31
C ASP A 412 11.38 -28.62 -31.51
N GLU A 413 10.40 -28.02 -32.20
CA GLU A 413 9.73 -28.61 -33.37
C GLU A 413 10.73 -28.91 -34.50
N ASP A 414 11.65 -27.99 -34.79
CA ASP A 414 12.61 -28.16 -35.89
C ASP A 414 13.60 -29.29 -35.59
N TYR A 415 14.13 -29.33 -34.37
CA TYR A 415 14.96 -30.45 -33.91
C TYR A 415 14.19 -31.76 -33.96
N TYR A 416 12.95 -31.77 -33.45
CA TYR A 416 12.17 -32.99 -33.32
C TYR A 416 11.84 -33.58 -34.69
N LEU A 417 11.41 -32.76 -35.64
CA LEU A 417 11.11 -33.19 -37.00
C LEU A 417 12.38 -33.54 -37.78
N ALA A 418 13.51 -32.86 -37.55
CA ALA A 418 14.78 -33.22 -38.15
C ALA A 418 15.33 -34.56 -37.62
N THR A 419 15.16 -34.81 -36.33
CA THR A 419 15.63 -36.02 -35.63
C THR A 419 14.73 -37.23 -35.92
N TYR A 420 13.44 -37.00 -36.14
CA TYR A 420 12.44 -38.03 -36.41
C TYR A 420 11.74 -37.83 -37.77
N PRO A 421 12.40 -38.24 -38.88
CA PRO A 421 11.86 -38.06 -40.23
C PRO A 421 10.51 -38.74 -40.47
N ASP A 422 10.21 -39.81 -39.73
CA ASP A 422 8.92 -40.50 -39.75
C ASP A 422 7.79 -39.61 -39.21
N VAL A 423 8.07 -38.84 -38.15
CA VAL A 423 7.14 -37.84 -37.63
C VAL A 423 7.02 -36.66 -38.59
N ALA A 424 8.12 -36.18 -39.16
CA ALA A 424 8.10 -35.11 -40.16
C ALA A 424 7.23 -35.47 -41.37
N ALA A 425 7.33 -36.71 -41.86
CA ALA A 425 6.48 -37.22 -42.93
C ALA A 425 5.00 -37.26 -42.52
N ALA A 426 4.70 -37.69 -41.28
CA ALA A 426 3.34 -37.76 -40.76
C ALA A 426 2.71 -36.38 -40.56
N VAL A 427 3.48 -35.38 -40.11
CA VAL A 427 3.06 -33.97 -40.01
C VAL A 427 2.83 -33.39 -41.41
N HIS A 428 3.75 -33.61 -42.36
CA HIS A 428 3.58 -33.16 -43.75
C HIS A 428 2.35 -33.76 -44.43
N ALA A 429 2.04 -35.03 -44.13
CA ALA A 429 0.84 -35.70 -44.60
C ALA A 429 -0.45 -35.30 -43.84
N GLY A 430 -0.35 -34.41 -42.86
CA GLY A 430 -1.48 -33.91 -42.05
C GLY A 430 -2.03 -34.92 -41.04
N SER A 431 -1.31 -36.01 -40.75
CA SER A 431 -1.71 -37.02 -39.76
C SER A 431 -1.53 -36.50 -38.32
N PHE A 432 -0.64 -35.54 -38.12
CA PHE A 432 -0.46 -34.78 -36.89
C PHE A 432 -0.41 -33.29 -37.22
N ALA A 433 -0.93 -32.45 -36.32
CA ALA A 433 -0.91 -31.00 -36.49
C ALA A 433 0.52 -30.41 -36.35
N SER A 434 1.38 -31.07 -35.57
CA SER A 434 2.77 -30.71 -35.32
C SER A 434 3.55 -31.91 -34.76
N GLY A 435 4.88 -31.80 -34.74
CA GLY A 435 5.79 -32.68 -34.03
C GLY A 435 5.49 -32.74 -32.53
N LEU A 436 5.14 -31.59 -31.93
CA LEU A 436 4.65 -31.55 -30.54
C LEU A 436 3.42 -32.44 -30.34
N THR A 437 2.44 -32.37 -31.25
CA THR A 437 1.22 -33.21 -31.16
C THR A 437 1.56 -34.70 -31.18
N HIS A 438 2.49 -35.10 -32.05
CA HIS A 438 2.97 -36.48 -32.08
C HIS A 438 3.71 -36.84 -30.79
N TYR A 439 4.59 -35.96 -30.31
CA TYR A 439 5.39 -36.21 -29.11
C TYR A 439 4.50 -36.48 -27.89
N LEU A 440 3.46 -35.67 -27.70
CA LEU A 440 2.50 -35.80 -26.61
C LEU A 440 1.69 -37.10 -26.69
N LEU A 441 1.30 -37.52 -27.89
CA LEU A 441 0.48 -38.73 -28.07
C LEU A 441 1.30 -40.02 -28.01
N TYR A 442 2.53 -39.99 -28.53
CA TYR A 442 3.33 -41.19 -28.77
C TYR A 442 4.80 -41.00 -28.40
N GLY A 443 5.42 -39.91 -28.85
CA GLY A 443 6.88 -39.73 -28.77
C GLY A 443 7.48 -39.85 -27.37
N ALA A 444 6.82 -39.33 -26.34
CA ALA A 444 7.28 -39.48 -24.96
C ALA A 444 7.33 -40.94 -24.50
N THR A 445 6.29 -41.73 -24.82
CA THR A 445 6.24 -43.17 -24.50
C THR A 445 7.16 -44.02 -25.36
N GLU A 446 7.49 -43.54 -26.56
CA GLU A 446 8.47 -44.13 -27.47
C GLU A 446 9.92 -43.79 -27.08
N GLY A 447 10.14 -42.94 -26.07
CA GLY A 447 11.47 -42.54 -25.62
C GLY A 447 12.17 -41.57 -26.57
N ARG A 448 11.42 -40.80 -27.37
CA ARG A 448 11.96 -39.77 -28.27
C ARG A 448 12.35 -38.51 -27.47
N HIS A 449 13.32 -37.75 -27.95
CA HIS A 449 13.80 -36.51 -27.30
C HIS A 449 13.13 -35.30 -27.94
N ALA A 450 12.49 -34.45 -27.14
CA ALA A 450 11.71 -33.30 -27.58
C ALA A 450 12.54 -32.10 -28.08
N TYR A 451 13.85 -32.08 -27.87
CA TYR A 451 14.75 -30.98 -28.21
C TYR A 451 16.21 -31.43 -28.24
N ALA A 452 17.10 -30.59 -28.79
CA ALA A 452 18.54 -30.80 -28.78
C ALA A 452 19.10 -30.52 -27.38
N ASP A 453 19.80 -31.47 -26.77
CA ASP A 453 20.50 -31.23 -25.50
C ASP A 453 21.37 -29.96 -25.63
N LEU A 454 21.11 -28.97 -24.77
CA LEU A 454 21.92 -27.75 -24.68
C LEU A 454 23.33 -28.17 -24.21
N ILE A 455 24.32 -28.00 -25.09
CA ILE A 455 25.74 -28.27 -24.84
C ILE A 455 26.30 -27.33 -23.76
#